data_AF-A0A3D5W7X4-F1
#
_entry.id   AF-A0A3D5W7X4-F1
#
_cell.length_a   1.000
_cell.length_b   1.000
_cell.length_c   1.000
_cell.angle_alpha   90.00
_cell.angle_beta   90.00
_cell.angle_gamma   90.00
#
_symmetry.space_group_name_H-M   'P 1'
#
loop_
_entity.id
_entity.type
_entity.pdbx_description
1 polymer ?
#
loop_
_entity_poly.entity_id
_entity_poly.type
_entity_poly.pdbx_seq_one_letter_code
_entity_poly.pdbx_strand_id
1 'polypeptide(L)'
;MNQNIQDHRDHLETAILLAMSPTKTRGDERQSIKRTRKGELIRSSLQAFSPSKPIFPKHMFLPDASDPDRIYSGAMEDIIVDPISAIGQRLETGLMCDDGSLKWSALIPMKAPRGIVAVTNSKHKWFSHEFRHIHEGRNDIYNRRPIAITTDGKICKLLPLGWKGYDQAKDFEENCIQIALMLSVYEDAIRNESVIATVEEHCKVSFPIGEQSYKSFLSMRDGYRNTPTGKRNPIVHWCTEHFRRRGDKRFKVQRHDRGAEEFVVGPMKLTITVNTGY
;
A
#
# COMPACT_ATOMS: atom_id res chain seq x y z
N MET A 1 -18.53 -23.25 -0.36
CA MET A 1 -19.54 -22.59 -1.22
C MET A 1 -18.77 -21.87 -2.30
N ASN A 2 -19.17 -21.96 -3.57
CA ASN A 2 -18.51 -21.18 -4.61
C ASN A 2 -19.12 -19.78 -4.58
N GLN A 3 -18.39 -18.80 -4.06
CA GLN A 3 -18.66 -17.40 -4.38
C GLN A 3 -18.50 -17.23 -5.89
N ASN A 4 -19.35 -16.40 -6.49
CA ASN A 4 -19.32 -16.15 -7.92
C ASN A 4 -18.13 -15.23 -8.25
N ILE A 5 -17.59 -15.34 -9.47
CA ILE A 5 -16.51 -14.45 -9.93
C ILE A 5 -16.98 -12.98 -9.92
N GLN A 6 -18.29 -12.75 -10.04
CA GLN A 6 -18.90 -11.44 -9.87
C GLN A 6 -18.74 -10.90 -8.44
N ASP A 7 -19.09 -11.69 -7.42
CA ASP A 7 -19.04 -11.29 -6.00
C ASP A 7 -17.64 -10.78 -5.59
N HIS A 8 -16.59 -11.51 -6.02
CA HIS A 8 -15.19 -11.12 -5.76
C HIS A 8 -14.78 -9.82 -6.47
N ARG A 9 -15.35 -9.53 -7.65
CA ARG A 9 -15.10 -8.26 -8.35
C ARG A 9 -15.80 -7.10 -7.67
N ASP A 10 -17.07 -7.29 -7.30
CA ASP A 10 -17.86 -6.26 -6.64
C ASP A 10 -17.23 -5.86 -5.29
N HIS A 11 -16.64 -6.84 -4.56
CA HIS A 11 -15.82 -6.58 -3.37
C HIS A 11 -14.56 -5.74 -3.68
N LEU A 12 -13.83 -6.02 -4.77
CA LEU A 12 -12.60 -5.28 -5.11
C LEU A 12 -12.88 -3.88 -5.67
N GLU A 13 -13.96 -3.70 -6.42
CA GLU A 13 -14.43 -2.38 -6.85
C GLU A 13 -14.89 -1.56 -5.61
N THR A 14 -15.61 -2.19 -4.67
CA THR A 14 -15.98 -1.57 -3.37
C THR A 14 -14.75 -1.22 -2.53
N ALA A 15 -13.73 -2.08 -2.46
CA ALA A 15 -12.47 -1.83 -1.77
C ALA A 15 -11.75 -0.58 -2.28
N ILE A 16 -11.65 -0.42 -3.59
CA ILE A 16 -11.03 0.75 -4.23
C ILE A 16 -11.87 2.01 -3.96
N LEU A 17 -13.20 1.92 -3.97
CA LEU A 17 -14.09 3.03 -3.62
C LEU A 17 -14.05 3.39 -2.12
N LEU A 18 -13.82 2.45 -1.20
CA LEU A 18 -13.61 2.71 0.23
C LEU A 18 -12.24 3.35 0.49
N ALA A 19 -11.19 2.91 -0.22
CA ALA A 19 -9.88 3.57 -0.21
C ALA A 19 -9.95 5.01 -0.73
N MET A 20 -10.77 5.22 -1.76
CA MET A 20 -11.09 6.53 -2.35
C MET A 20 -12.38 7.13 -1.77
N SER A 21 -12.72 6.81 -0.52
CA SER A 21 -13.74 7.53 0.23
C SER A 21 -13.06 8.47 1.23
N PRO A 22 -13.25 9.79 1.15
CA PRO A 22 -12.69 10.72 2.13
C PRO A 22 -13.43 10.58 3.47
N THR A 23 -12.97 9.63 4.29
CA THR A 23 -13.59 9.20 5.55
C THR A 23 -13.64 10.31 6.59
N LYS A 24 -14.81 10.97 6.69
CA LYS A 24 -15.09 12.06 7.64
C LYS A 24 -15.41 11.57 9.06
N THR A 25 -15.61 10.27 9.26
CA THR A 25 -16.13 9.66 10.50
C THR A 25 -15.02 9.53 11.55
N ARG A 26 -15.19 10.20 12.69
CA ARG A 26 -14.11 10.47 13.62
C ARG A 26 -14.05 9.47 14.78
N GLY A 27 -13.50 8.29 14.52
CA GLY A 27 -13.17 7.26 15.52
C GLY A 27 -11.92 7.58 16.35
N ASP A 28 -11.80 8.78 16.93
CA ASP A 28 -10.73 9.10 17.89
C ASP A 28 -10.96 8.28 19.18
N GLU A 29 -10.31 7.11 19.33
CA GLU A 29 -10.28 6.38 20.61
C GLU A 29 -9.79 7.31 21.71
N ARG A 30 -10.66 7.58 22.70
CA ARG A 30 -10.34 8.49 23.80
C ARG A 30 -9.25 7.90 24.69
N GLN A 31 -8.00 8.30 24.46
CA GLN A 31 -6.83 7.90 25.24
C GLN A 31 -7.12 7.94 26.75
N SER A 32 -7.18 6.76 27.38
CA SER A 32 -7.59 6.64 28.78
C SER A 32 -6.46 7.01 29.73
N ILE A 33 -6.26 8.32 29.94
CA ILE A 33 -5.29 8.86 30.89
C ILE A 33 -5.76 8.56 32.32
N LYS A 34 -5.34 7.41 32.85
CA LYS A 34 -5.65 6.99 34.22
C LYS A 34 -4.62 7.61 35.18
N ARG A 35 -5.04 8.60 35.96
CA ARG A 35 -4.29 9.07 37.15
C ARG A 35 -4.36 8.02 38.24
N THR A 36 -3.22 7.63 38.79
CA THR A 36 -3.18 6.80 40.02
C THR A 36 -3.43 7.66 41.26
N ARG A 37 -3.73 7.02 42.41
CA ARG A 37 -3.80 7.71 43.72
C ARG A 37 -2.48 8.37 44.15
N LYS A 38 -1.35 8.10 43.48
CA LYS A 38 -0.05 8.74 43.69
C LYS A 38 0.24 9.89 42.71
N GLY A 39 -0.71 10.24 41.83
CA GLY A 39 -0.56 11.31 40.84
C GLY A 39 0.17 10.90 39.55
N GLU A 40 0.70 9.68 39.47
CA GLU A 40 1.32 9.15 38.25
C GLU A 40 0.28 9.07 37.12
N LEU A 41 0.65 9.55 35.93
CA LEU A 41 -0.16 9.53 34.72
C LEU A 41 0.16 8.26 33.92
N ILE A 42 -0.69 7.25 34.01
CA ILE A 42 -0.56 6.06 33.14
C ILE A 42 -1.00 6.46 31.73
N ARG A 43 -0.03 6.52 30.81
CA ARG A 43 -0.30 6.52 29.37
C ARG A 43 -0.72 5.11 28.98
N SER A 44 -1.94 4.93 28.48
CA SER A 44 -2.50 3.62 28.17
C SER A 44 -2.24 3.13 26.74
N SER A 45 -1.50 3.89 25.92
CA SER A 45 -1.22 3.55 24.52
C SER A 45 0.08 4.19 24.03
N LEU A 46 0.79 3.49 23.13
CA LEU A 46 1.93 4.00 22.36
C LEU A 46 1.56 5.19 21.47
N GLN A 47 0.29 5.36 21.14
CA GLN A 47 -0.26 6.47 20.33
C GLN A 47 0.04 7.87 20.90
N ALA A 48 0.35 7.97 22.21
CA ALA A 48 0.77 9.19 22.89
C ALA A 48 2.24 9.61 22.61
N PHE A 49 2.99 8.81 21.86
CA PHE A 49 4.36 9.12 21.41
C PHE A 49 4.44 9.45 19.91
N SER A 50 3.41 9.13 19.12
CA SER A 50 3.32 9.47 17.68
C SER A 50 2.85 10.92 17.43
N PRO A 51 3.03 11.47 16.20
CA PRO A 51 2.53 12.80 15.83
C PRO A 51 1.01 12.94 16.06
N SER A 52 0.55 14.06 16.62
CA SER A 52 -0.83 14.18 17.13
C SER A 52 -1.92 14.23 16.05
N LYS A 53 -1.63 14.81 14.88
CA LYS A 53 -2.59 15.00 13.79
C LYS A 53 -2.87 13.67 13.07
N PRO A 54 -4.14 13.26 12.90
CA PRO A 54 -4.47 12.08 12.11
C PRO A 54 -4.07 12.26 10.65
N ILE A 55 -3.64 11.17 10.02
CA ILE A 55 -3.35 11.12 8.59
C ILE A 55 -4.34 10.22 7.85
N PHE A 56 -4.33 10.37 6.53
CA PHE A 56 -5.20 9.68 5.57
C PHE A 56 -4.32 9.06 4.48
N PRO A 57 -4.83 8.08 3.70
CA PRO A 57 -4.15 7.54 2.54
C PRO A 57 -3.69 8.63 1.55
N LYS A 58 -2.63 8.36 0.78
CA LYS A 58 -2.22 9.21 -0.36
C LYS A 58 -1.78 8.38 -1.57
N HIS A 59 -0.91 7.40 -1.33
CA HIS A 59 -0.46 6.44 -2.32
C HIS A 59 -0.13 5.13 -1.61
N MET A 60 -0.98 4.12 -1.80
CA MET A 60 -0.81 2.81 -1.19
C MET A 60 -0.67 1.69 -2.23
N PHE A 61 0.12 0.68 -1.87
CA PHE A 61 0.22 -0.57 -2.62
C PHE A 61 -0.76 -1.61 -2.05
N LEU A 62 -1.51 -2.27 -2.91
CA LEU A 62 -2.31 -3.45 -2.57
C LEU A 62 -1.61 -4.72 -3.07
N PRO A 63 -1.81 -5.88 -2.39
CA PRO A 63 -1.45 -7.19 -2.94
C PRO A 63 -2.23 -7.46 -4.24
N ASP A 64 -1.68 -8.35 -5.09
CA ASP A 64 -2.42 -8.88 -6.24
C ASP A 64 -3.56 -9.80 -5.73
N ALA A 65 -4.77 -9.25 -5.68
CA ALA A 65 -5.97 -9.97 -5.24
C ALA A 65 -6.53 -10.94 -6.30
N SER A 66 -5.90 -11.05 -7.47
CA SER A 66 -6.28 -12.04 -8.51
C SER A 66 -5.50 -13.36 -8.42
N ASP A 67 -4.49 -13.42 -7.54
CA ASP A 67 -3.57 -14.54 -7.37
C ASP A 67 -3.65 -15.09 -5.93
N PRO A 68 -4.50 -16.09 -5.65
CA PRO A 68 -4.72 -16.62 -4.31
C PRO A 68 -3.57 -17.49 -3.79
N ASP A 69 -2.68 -17.94 -4.68
CA ASP A 69 -1.51 -18.77 -4.34
C ASP A 69 -0.28 -17.89 -4.00
N ARG A 70 -0.40 -16.56 -4.06
CA ARG A 70 0.72 -15.62 -3.90
C ARG A 70 1.13 -15.46 -2.44
N ILE A 71 2.35 -15.88 -2.15
CA ILE A 71 2.91 -15.88 -0.81
C ILE A 71 3.49 -14.50 -0.46
N TYR A 72 3.03 -13.92 0.64
CA TYR A 72 3.64 -12.75 1.29
C TYR A 72 4.25 -13.18 2.61
N SER A 73 5.43 -12.68 2.98
CA SER A 73 6.06 -13.05 4.24
C SER A 73 5.66 -12.15 5.42
N GLY A 74 5.49 -12.78 6.58
CA GLY A 74 5.44 -12.14 7.89
C GLY A 74 6.77 -12.21 8.67
N ALA A 75 7.83 -12.75 8.06
CA ALA A 75 9.17 -12.82 8.63
C ALA A 75 10.04 -11.70 8.03
N MET A 76 10.83 -11.02 8.87
CA MET A 76 11.72 -9.95 8.42
C MET A 76 12.97 -10.50 7.71
N GLU A 77 13.23 -11.79 7.88
CA GLU A 77 14.36 -12.55 7.35
C GLU A 77 14.22 -12.88 5.85
N ASP A 78 12.98 -12.92 5.35
CA ASP A 78 12.66 -13.17 3.93
C ASP A 78 12.68 -11.90 3.06
N ILE A 79 12.73 -10.72 3.69
CA ILE A 79 12.68 -9.41 3.02
C ILE A 79 14.05 -9.05 2.47
N ILE A 80 14.11 -8.72 1.18
CA ILE A 80 15.33 -8.48 0.41
C ILE A 80 15.65 -6.97 0.35
N VAL A 81 14.64 -6.10 0.31
CA VAL A 81 14.82 -4.64 0.28
C VAL A 81 15.23 -4.08 1.64
N ASP A 82 16.11 -3.08 1.66
CA ASP A 82 16.37 -2.28 2.88
C ASP A 82 15.07 -1.58 3.31
N PRO A 83 14.53 -1.88 4.52
CA PRO A 83 13.32 -1.25 5.03
C PRO A 83 13.41 0.28 5.07
N ILE A 84 14.59 0.83 5.33
CA ILE A 84 14.77 2.28 5.44
C ILE A 84 14.69 2.97 4.07
N SER A 85 15.23 2.36 3.03
CA SER A 85 15.15 2.84 1.65
C SER A 85 13.74 2.63 1.07
N ALA A 86 13.12 1.48 1.34
CA ALA A 86 11.74 1.17 0.95
C ALA A 86 10.71 2.14 1.56
N ILE A 87 10.87 2.51 2.83
CA ILE A 87 10.00 3.53 3.46
C ILE A 87 10.27 4.92 2.89
N GLY A 88 11.54 5.26 2.63
CA GLY A 88 11.93 6.53 2.00
C GLY A 88 11.40 7.77 2.74
N GLN A 89 10.40 8.45 2.16
CA GLN A 89 9.65 9.55 2.79
C GLN A 89 8.30 9.12 3.37
N ARG A 90 7.71 8.03 2.85
CA ARG A 90 6.42 7.46 3.22
C ARG A 90 6.20 6.19 2.37
N LEU A 91 5.98 5.06 3.03
CA LEU A 91 5.41 3.85 2.42
C LEU A 91 4.00 3.65 2.96
N GLU A 92 3.07 3.23 2.11
CA GLU A 92 1.73 2.81 2.52
C GLU A 92 1.34 1.52 1.82
N THR A 93 0.59 0.66 2.51
CA THR A 93 -0.07 -0.49 1.93
C THR A 93 -1.52 -0.57 2.35
N GLY A 94 -2.31 -1.33 1.61
CA GLY A 94 -3.65 -1.74 2.01
C GLY A 94 -3.80 -3.25 1.88
N LEU A 95 -4.63 -3.83 2.73
CA LEU A 95 -4.99 -5.24 2.73
C LEU A 95 -6.51 -5.33 2.78
N MET A 96 -7.10 -6.05 1.82
CA MET A 96 -8.51 -6.35 1.83
C MET A 96 -8.81 -7.53 2.77
N CYS A 97 -9.97 -7.49 3.41
CA CYS A 97 -10.45 -8.52 4.31
C CYS A 97 -11.70 -9.18 3.74
N ASP A 98 -11.96 -10.43 4.14
CA ASP A 98 -13.10 -11.23 3.65
C ASP A 98 -14.48 -10.60 3.96
N ASP A 99 -14.54 -9.69 4.93
CA ASP A 99 -15.72 -8.90 5.30
C ASP A 99 -15.87 -7.59 4.51
N GLY A 100 -15.10 -7.40 3.43
CA GLY A 100 -15.11 -6.21 2.57
C GLY A 100 -14.40 -4.99 3.17
N SER A 101 -13.77 -5.13 4.34
CA SER A 101 -13.10 -4.03 5.04
C SER A 101 -11.63 -3.85 4.62
N LEU A 102 -11.17 -2.60 4.59
CA LEU A 102 -9.81 -2.23 4.21
C LEU A 102 -8.95 -1.95 5.45
N LYS A 103 -7.87 -2.73 5.61
CA LYS A 103 -6.79 -2.43 6.55
C LYS A 103 -5.70 -1.65 5.81
N TRP A 104 -5.61 -0.36 6.06
CA TRP A 104 -4.55 0.51 5.54
C TRP A 104 -3.47 0.70 6.60
N SER A 105 -2.20 0.64 6.17
CA SER A 105 -1.03 0.86 7.01
C SER A 105 -0.06 1.84 6.32
N ALA A 106 0.55 2.74 7.08
CA ALA A 106 1.59 3.64 6.57
C ALA A 106 2.77 3.78 7.54
N LEU A 107 3.98 3.81 6.98
CA LEU A 107 5.24 4.07 7.68
C LEU A 107 5.79 5.42 7.23
N ILE A 108 5.99 6.35 8.18
CA ILE A 108 6.44 7.71 7.88
C ILE A 108 7.59 8.12 8.81
N PRO A 109 8.73 8.64 8.30
CA PRO A 109 9.83 9.13 9.13
C PRO A 109 9.38 10.19 10.14
N MET A 110 9.83 10.06 11.39
CA MET A 110 9.54 11.00 12.47
C MET A 110 10.79 11.34 13.29
N LYS A 111 10.70 12.39 14.12
CA LYS A 111 11.72 12.71 15.12
C LYS A 111 11.61 11.75 16.30
N ALA A 112 12.74 11.42 16.93
CA ALA A 112 12.79 10.57 18.12
C ALA A 112 11.79 11.06 19.20
N PRO A 113 10.85 10.22 19.68
CA PRO A 113 9.84 10.66 20.64
C PRO A 113 10.40 10.81 22.05
N ARG A 114 9.83 11.74 22.84
CA ARG A 114 10.22 11.94 24.24
C ARG A 114 9.55 10.91 25.15
N GLY A 115 10.34 10.21 25.97
CA GLY A 115 9.85 9.27 26.98
C GLY A 115 9.71 7.83 26.50
N ILE A 116 10.32 7.47 25.37
CA ILE A 116 10.44 6.10 24.85
C ILE A 116 11.84 5.94 24.26
N VAL A 117 12.44 4.77 24.40
CA VAL A 117 13.76 4.46 23.83
C VAL A 117 13.71 3.21 22.97
N ALA A 118 14.57 3.14 21.96
CA ALA A 118 14.83 1.94 21.18
C ALA A 118 15.95 1.13 21.85
N VAL A 119 15.71 -0.14 22.13
CA VAL A 119 16.66 -1.05 22.79
C VAL A 119 17.59 -1.63 21.73
N THR A 120 18.62 -0.86 21.37
CA THR A 120 19.64 -1.24 20.38
C THR A 120 20.95 -0.48 20.60
N ASN A 121 22.08 -1.10 20.23
CA ASN A 121 23.38 -0.44 20.16
C ASN A 121 23.65 0.15 18.76
N SER A 122 22.84 -0.20 17.75
CA SER A 122 22.96 0.32 16.39
C SER A 122 22.34 1.72 16.25
N LYS A 123 22.86 2.50 15.30
CA LYS A 123 22.16 3.70 14.81
C LYS A 123 20.80 3.27 14.25
N HIS A 124 19.77 4.08 14.49
CA HIS A 124 18.40 3.79 14.07
C HIS A 124 17.67 5.06 13.62
N LYS A 125 16.67 4.90 12.76
CA LYS A 125 15.71 5.94 12.39
C LYS A 125 14.37 5.66 13.09
N TRP A 126 13.61 6.71 13.37
CA TRP A 126 12.27 6.62 13.94
C TRP A 126 11.22 6.84 12.87
N PHE A 127 10.14 6.07 12.95
CA PHE A 127 8.99 6.12 12.07
C PHE A 127 7.71 6.14 12.90
N SER A 128 6.65 6.78 12.43
CA SER A 128 5.30 6.52 12.92
C SER A 128 4.70 5.44 12.03
N HIS A 129 4.28 4.32 12.63
CA HIS A 129 3.42 3.35 11.99
C HIS A 129 1.97 3.73 12.29
N GLU A 130 1.22 3.94 11.23
CA GLU A 130 -0.10 4.55 11.22
C GLU A 130 -1.06 3.54 10.59
N PHE A 131 -2.04 3.05 11.35
CA PHE A 131 -2.93 1.95 10.97
C PHE A 131 -4.39 2.42 10.98
N ARG A 132 -5.16 2.06 9.95
CA ARG A 132 -6.60 2.29 9.91
C ARG A 132 -7.34 1.07 9.40
N HIS A 133 -8.40 0.68 10.11
CA HIS A 133 -9.38 -0.29 9.64
C HIS A 133 -10.64 0.46 9.19
N ILE A 134 -10.84 0.56 7.87
CA ILE A 134 -11.97 1.23 7.22
C ILE A 134 -13.04 0.18 6.94
N HIS A 135 -14.27 0.47 7.33
CA HIS A 135 -15.44 -0.43 7.19
C HIS A 135 -16.57 0.31 6.48
N GLU A 136 -17.29 -0.36 5.59
CA GLU A 136 -18.55 0.19 5.11
C GLU A 136 -19.57 0.27 6.26
N GLY A 137 -20.25 1.42 6.39
CA GLY A 137 -21.35 1.62 7.36
C GLY A 137 -20.98 1.59 8.85
N ARG A 138 -19.70 1.41 9.22
CA ARG A 138 -19.23 1.39 10.63
C ARG A 138 -18.26 2.54 10.90
N ASN A 139 -17.77 2.65 12.13
CA ASN A 139 -16.74 3.61 12.49
C ASN A 139 -15.34 3.11 12.07
N ASP A 140 -14.57 3.96 11.38
CA ASP A 140 -13.13 3.76 11.19
C ASP A 140 -12.43 3.56 12.55
N ILE A 141 -11.61 2.51 12.66
CA ILE A 141 -10.64 2.37 13.75
C ILE A 141 -9.33 2.96 13.27
N TYR A 142 -8.76 3.96 13.97
CA TYR A 142 -7.47 4.54 13.63
C TYR A 142 -6.52 4.54 14.83
N ASN A 143 -5.39 3.86 14.66
CA ASN A 143 -4.33 3.72 15.66
C ASN A 143 -2.98 4.13 15.06
N ARG A 144 -2.00 4.44 15.91
CA ARG A 144 -0.62 4.70 15.50
C ARG A 144 0.35 4.41 16.64
N ARG A 145 1.54 3.93 16.32
CA ARG A 145 2.63 3.70 17.27
C ARG A 145 3.97 4.16 16.67
N PRO A 146 4.90 4.73 17.47
CA PRO A 146 6.25 4.93 16.99
C PRO A 146 6.92 3.56 16.78
N ILE A 147 7.83 3.49 15.83
CA ILE A 147 8.72 2.35 15.58
C ILE A 147 10.13 2.90 15.38
N ALA A 148 11.14 2.12 15.77
CA ALA A 148 12.52 2.39 15.39
C ALA A 148 13.08 1.22 14.58
N ILE A 149 13.82 1.54 13.52
CA ILE A 149 14.47 0.56 12.63
C ILE A 149 15.95 0.92 12.57
N THR A 150 16.84 -0.06 12.77
CA THR A 150 18.29 0.14 12.72
C THR A 150 18.78 0.41 11.30
N THR A 151 19.97 0.98 11.14
CA THR A 151 20.60 1.20 9.83
C THR A 151 20.94 -0.09 9.06
N ASP A 152 20.78 -1.25 9.70
CA ASP A 152 20.88 -2.59 9.12
C ASP A 152 19.50 -3.29 9.03
N GLY A 153 18.41 -2.50 8.89
CA GLY A 153 17.06 -2.96 8.59
C GLY A 153 16.26 -3.58 9.75
N LYS A 154 16.89 -3.85 10.90
CA LYS A 154 16.25 -4.59 12.00
C LYS A 154 15.29 -3.70 12.80
N ILE A 155 14.11 -4.24 13.10
CA ILE A 155 13.15 -3.59 14.00
C ILE A 155 13.75 -3.54 15.42
N CYS A 156 13.56 -2.42 16.11
CA CYS A 156 14.01 -2.27 17.49
C CYS A 156 12.89 -2.64 18.47
N LYS A 157 13.23 -3.36 19.55
CA LYS A 157 12.37 -3.42 20.74
C LYS A 157 12.26 -2.02 21.34
N LEU A 158 11.05 -1.61 21.73
CA LEU A 158 10.81 -0.30 22.34
C LEU A 158 10.61 -0.42 23.84
N LEU A 159 11.00 0.62 24.58
CA LEU A 159 10.82 0.71 26.03
C LEU A 159 10.27 2.10 26.42
N PRO A 160 8.97 2.22 26.71
CA PRO A 160 8.38 3.47 27.21
C PRO A 160 8.81 3.73 28.66
N LEU A 161 9.48 4.85 28.90
CA LEU A 161 10.06 5.19 30.20
C LEU A 161 8.97 5.42 31.25
N GLY A 162 9.02 4.65 32.34
CA GLY A 162 8.06 4.71 33.44
C GLY A 162 6.79 3.85 33.25
N TRP A 163 6.58 3.23 32.08
CA TRP A 163 5.41 2.38 31.85
C TRP A 163 5.63 0.96 32.38
N LYS A 164 5.20 0.71 33.63
CA LYS A 164 5.20 -0.64 34.22
C LYS A 164 4.12 -1.52 33.57
N GLY A 165 4.48 -2.75 33.20
CA GLY A 165 3.55 -3.72 32.62
C GLY A 165 3.30 -3.58 31.12
N TYR A 166 4.14 -2.83 30.40
CA TYR A 166 4.16 -2.83 28.93
C TYR A 166 4.91 -4.07 28.41
N ASP A 167 4.29 -4.80 27.47
CA ASP A 167 4.86 -6.01 26.87
C ASP A 167 5.72 -5.66 25.63
N GLN A 168 7.01 -5.45 25.89
CA GLN A 168 8.02 -5.20 24.86
C GLN A 168 8.33 -6.39 23.95
N ALA A 169 7.89 -7.61 24.29
CA ALA A 169 8.13 -8.79 23.48
C ALA A 169 7.01 -8.92 22.44
N LYS A 170 5.76 -8.86 22.88
CA LYS A 170 4.59 -8.90 22.00
C LYS A 170 4.52 -7.73 21.03
N ASP A 171 4.73 -6.49 21.49
CA ASP A 171 4.69 -5.33 20.56
C ASP A 171 5.83 -5.39 19.53
N PHE A 172 6.99 -5.96 19.88
CA PHE A 172 8.07 -6.21 18.91
C PHE A 172 7.67 -7.26 17.86
N GLU A 173 7.13 -8.40 18.29
CA GLU A 173 6.67 -9.47 17.39
C GLU A 173 5.58 -8.99 16.43
N GLU A 174 4.56 -8.29 16.95
CA GLU A 174 3.50 -7.68 16.13
C GLU A 174 4.06 -6.68 15.09
N ASN A 175 5.03 -5.85 15.48
CA ASN A 175 5.62 -4.86 14.58
C ASN A 175 6.52 -5.50 13.52
N CYS A 176 7.25 -6.57 13.85
CA CYS A 176 8.01 -7.34 12.86
C CYS A 176 7.08 -7.95 11.80
N ILE A 177 6.02 -8.64 12.22
CA ILE A 177 5.06 -9.27 11.29
C ILE A 177 4.38 -8.23 10.40
N GLN A 178 3.95 -7.10 10.98
CA GLN A 178 3.28 -6.05 10.21
C GLN A 178 4.23 -5.35 9.22
N ILE A 179 5.49 -5.11 9.59
CA ILE A 179 6.46 -4.47 8.68
C ILE A 179 6.92 -5.43 7.59
N ALA A 180 7.18 -6.70 7.91
CA ALA A 180 7.49 -7.72 6.91
C ALA A 180 6.38 -7.79 5.84
N LEU A 181 5.11 -7.82 6.26
CA LEU A 181 3.97 -7.84 5.34
C LEU A 181 3.84 -6.54 4.51
N MET A 182 4.10 -5.36 5.11
CA MET A 182 4.13 -4.09 4.36
C MET A 182 5.25 -4.06 3.32
N LEU A 183 6.43 -4.58 3.66
CA LEU A 183 7.58 -4.63 2.76
C LEU A 183 7.38 -5.68 1.67
N SER A 184 6.84 -6.86 2.00
CA SER A 184 6.57 -7.93 1.02
C SER A 184 5.56 -7.51 -0.05
N VAL A 185 4.51 -6.74 0.31
CA VAL A 185 3.57 -6.13 -0.65
C VAL A 185 4.25 -5.06 -1.51
N TYR A 186 5.17 -4.28 -0.93
CA TYR A 186 5.96 -3.29 -1.68
C TYR A 186 6.94 -3.96 -2.65
N GLU A 187 7.69 -4.98 -2.21
CA GLU A 187 8.61 -5.81 -3.00
C GLU A 187 7.95 -6.46 -4.21
N ASP A 188 6.74 -7.00 -4.05
CA ASP A 188 5.98 -7.60 -5.14
C ASP A 188 5.58 -6.55 -6.19
N ALA A 189 5.14 -5.36 -5.75
CA ALA A 189 4.83 -4.25 -6.64
C ALA A 189 6.07 -3.74 -7.40
N ILE A 190 7.23 -3.61 -6.73
CA ILE A 190 8.48 -3.07 -7.32
C ILE A 190 9.36 -4.10 -8.02
N ARG A 191 8.96 -5.37 -8.11
CA ARG A 191 9.72 -6.41 -8.82
C ARG A 191 9.92 -6.01 -10.29
N ASN A 192 11.11 -6.28 -10.84
CA ASN A 192 11.38 -6.03 -12.26
C ASN A 192 10.37 -6.78 -13.15
N GLU A 193 10.01 -6.19 -14.29
CA GLU A 193 8.98 -6.66 -15.23
C GLU A 193 7.56 -6.78 -14.64
N SER A 194 7.31 -6.30 -13.41
CA SER A 194 5.95 -6.16 -12.89
C SER A 194 5.17 -5.16 -13.74
N VAL A 195 3.89 -5.44 -13.98
CA VAL A 195 2.96 -4.45 -14.56
C VAL A 195 2.15 -3.90 -13.40
N ILE A 196 2.24 -2.60 -13.15
CA ILE A 196 1.51 -1.93 -12.07
C ILE A 196 0.31 -1.20 -12.66
N ALA A 197 -0.89 -1.58 -12.21
CA ALA A 197 -2.08 -0.75 -12.38
C ALA A 197 -2.15 0.26 -11.23
N THR A 198 -2.42 1.53 -11.54
CA THR A 198 -2.58 2.60 -10.54
C THR A 198 -3.87 3.37 -10.82
N VAL A 199 -4.82 3.28 -9.89
CA VAL A 199 -6.03 4.12 -9.88
C VAL A 199 -5.75 5.38 -9.07
N GLU A 200 -6.04 6.55 -9.63
CA GLU A 200 -5.80 7.85 -9.03
C GLU A 200 -7.08 8.71 -9.08
N GLU A 201 -7.45 9.30 -7.94
CA GLU A 201 -8.40 10.40 -7.87
C GLU A 201 -7.86 11.48 -6.91
N HIS A 202 -8.35 11.57 -5.67
CA HIS A 202 -7.69 12.33 -4.59
C HIS A 202 -6.67 11.47 -3.80
N CYS A 203 -6.68 10.16 -4.00
CA CYS A 203 -5.74 9.17 -3.48
C CYS A 203 -5.26 8.28 -4.65
N LYS A 204 -4.07 7.70 -4.54
CA LYS A 204 -3.52 6.70 -5.47
C LYS A 204 -3.57 5.31 -4.86
N VAL A 205 -4.01 4.33 -5.64
CA VAL A 205 -4.07 2.91 -5.29
C VAL A 205 -3.33 2.15 -6.38
N SER A 206 -2.13 1.65 -6.07
CA SER A 206 -1.33 0.85 -6.99
C SER A 206 -1.41 -0.63 -6.63
N PHE A 207 -1.47 -1.50 -7.63
CA PHE A 207 -1.39 -2.95 -7.45
C PHE A 207 -0.67 -3.59 -8.64
N PRO A 208 0.16 -4.62 -8.41
CA PRO A 208 0.70 -5.43 -9.49
C PRO A 208 -0.44 -6.22 -10.15
N ILE A 209 -0.35 -6.40 -11.47
CA ILE A 209 -1.25 -7.23 -12.26
C ILE A 209 -0.46 -8.25 -13.06
N GLY A 210 -0.92 -9.50 -13.08
CA GLY A 210 -0.32 -10.56 -13.90
C GLY A 210 -0.29 -10.20 -15.39
N GLU A 211 0.80 -10.58 -16.07
CA GLU A 211 1.02 -10.25 -17.49
C GLU A 211 -0.10 -10.78 -18.41
N GLN A 212 -0.72 -11.92 -18.06
CA GLN A 212 -1.90 -12.46 -18.75
C GLN A 212 -3.14 -11.58 -18.55
N SER A 213 -3.38 -11.07 -17.34
CA SER A 213 -4.49 -10.16 -17.03
C SER A 213 -4.35 -8.83 -17.78
N TYR A 214 -3.13 -8.29 -17.84
CA TYR A 214 -2.79 -7.13 -18.68
C TYR A 214 -3.05 -7.38 -20.18
N LYS A 215 -2.54 -8.49 -20.73
CA LYS A 215 -2.79 -8.89 -22.14
C LYS A 215 -4.28 -9.10 -22.42
N SER A 216 -5.02 -9.70 -21.48
CA SER A 216 -6.46 -9.94 -21.57
C SER A 216 -7.24 -8.63 -21.64
N PHE A 217 -6.99 -7.69 -20.71
CA PHE A 217 -7.59 -6.36 -20.71
C PHE A 217 -7.33 -5.60 -22.03
N LEU A 218 -6.09 -5.64 -22.54
CA LEU A 218 -5.72 -5.03 -23.82
C LEU A 218 -6.35 -5.70 -25.06
N SER A 219 -6.76 -6.96 -24.94
CA SER A 219 -7.46 -7.70 -26.01
C SER A 219 -8.94 -7.32 -26.15
N MET A 220 -9.52 -6.59 -25.17
CA MET A 220 -10.93 -6.20 -25.14
C MET A 220 -11.26 -5.15 -26.22
N ARG A 221 -11.53 -5.64 -27.43
CA ARG A 221 -11.76 -4.88 -28.68
C ARG A 221 -12.83 -3.78 -28.60
N ASP A 222 -13.85 -3.94 -27.76
CA ASP A 222 -14.88 -2.93 -27.47
C ASP A 222 -14.92 -2.57 -25.97
N GLY A 223 -13.78 -2.72 -25.27
CA GLY A 223 -13.58 -2.26 -23.90
C GLY A 223 -13.72 -0.74 -23.74
N TYR A 224 -13.77 -0.30 -22.48
CA TYR A 224 -14.04 1.07 -22.06
C TYR A 224 -13.36 2.13 -22.95
N ARG A 225 -14.18 2.94 -23.65
CA ARG A 225 -13.75 3.95 -24.65
C ARG A 225 -13.21 5.23 -23.99
N ASN A 226 -12.40 5.05 -22.96
CA ASN A 226 -12.13 6.03 -21.92
C ASN A 226 -10.73 6.66 -22.07
N THR A 227 -10.18 6.71 -23.29
CA THR A 227 -9.02 7.58 -23.55
C THR A 227 -9.45 9.05 -23.42
N PRO A 228 -8.58 9.98 -22.97
CA PRO A 228 -8.88 11.42 -22.91
C PRO A 228 -9.30 12.07 -24.25
N THR A 229 -9.24 11.32 -25.37
CA THR A 229 -9.62 11.78 -26.72
C THR A 229 -10.93 11.19 -27.23
N GLY A 230 -11.62 10.35 -26.44
CA GLY A 230 -12.86 9.64 -26.82
C GLY A 230 -12.71 8.64 -27.97
N LYS A 231 -11.47 8.38 -28.42
CA LYS A 231 -11.16 7.42 -29.49
C LYS A 231 -11.15 5.99 -28.95
N ARG A 232 -11.50 5.04 -29.82
CA ARG A 232 -11.27 3.60 -29.56
C ARG A 232 -9.84 3.38 -29.09
N ASN A 233 -9.68 2.60 -28.03
CA ASN A 233 -8.38 2.26 -27.46
C ASN A 233 -7.50 1.65 -28.57
N PRO A 234 -6.27 2.14 -28.79
CA PRO A 234 -5.34 1.45 -29.67
C PRO A 234 -5.01 0.10 -29.02
N ILE A 235 -5.35 -0.99 -29.72
CA ILE A 235 -4.89 -2.34 -29.38
C ILE A 235 -3.38 -2.27 -29.21
N VAL A 236 -2.84 -2.89 -28.15
CA VAL A 236 -1.39 -3.07 -28.00
C VAL A 236 -0.88 -3.92 -29.14
N HIS A 237 -0.42 -3.21 -30.16
CA HIS A 237 0.00 -3.76 -31.44
C HIS A 237 1.45 -4.22 -31.30
N TRP A 238 1.67 -5.22 -30.43
CA TRP A 238 2.97 -5.84 -30.24
C TRP A 238 3.43 -6.41 -31.58
N CYS A 239 4.50 -5.82 -32.10
CA CYS A 239 4.97 -6.08 -33.44
C CYS A 239 6.48 -5.93 -33.42
N THR A 240 7.17 -7.07 -33.36
CA THR A 240 8.63 -7.17 -33.28
C THR A 240 9.29 -6.34 -34.37
N GLU A 241 8.88 -6.54 -35.62
CA GLU A 241 9.14 -5.63 -36.74
C GLU A 241 7.99 -5.71 -37.76
N HIS A 242 7.65 -4.61 -38.44
CA HIS A 242 6.79 -4.68 -39.64
C HIS A 242 7.15 -3.64 -40.70
N PHE A 243 6.79 -3.94 -41.95
CA PHE A 243 6.89 -2.99 -43.05
C PHE A 243 5.56 -2.26 -43.24
N ARG A 244 5.59 -0.92 -43.20
CA ARG A 244 4.42 -0.07 -43.46
C ARG A 244 4.60 0.65 -44.79
N ARG A 245 3.61 0.59 -45.69
CA ARG A 245 3.62 1.32 -46.97
C ARG A 245 2.96 2.69 -46.79
N ARG A 246 3.55 3.76 -47.36
CA ARG A 246 2.98 5.12 -47.40
C ARG A 246 3.32 5.73 -48.77
N GLY A 247 2.33 5.83 -49.66
CA GLY A 247 2.60 5.95 -51.09
C GLY A 247 3.35 4.73 -51.61
N ASP A 248 4.36 4.90 -52.46
CA ASP A 248 5.18 3.78 -52.95
C ASP A 248 6.35 3.39 -52.05
N LYS A 249 6.64 4.20 -51.04
CA LYS A 249 7.73 3.91 -50.09
C LYS A 249 7.27 2.91 -49.03
N ARG A 250 8.06 1.83 -48.87
CA ARG A 250 7.98 0.90 -47.73
C ARG A 250 8.94 1.38 -46.65
N PHE A 251 8.48 1.42 -45.41
CA PHE A 251 9.27 1.81 -44.25
C PHE A 251 9.34 0.63 -43.29
N LYS A 252 10.55 0.24 -42.88
CA LYS A 252 10.72 -0.70 -41.77
C LYS A 252 10.40 0.03 -40.47
N VAL A 253 9.37 -0.41 -39.77
CA VAL A 253 9.03 0.12 -38.45
C VAL A 253 9.67 -0.81 -37.42
N GLN A 254 10.60 -0.27 -36.63
CA GLN A 254 11.22 -0.97 -35.51
C GLN A 254 10.18 -1.32 -34.43
N ARG A 255 10.53 -2.22 -33.50
CA ARG A 255 9.71 -2.53 -32.31
C ARG A 255 9.22 -1.23 -31.66
N HIS A 256 7.91 -1.17 -31.45
CA HIS A 256 7.26 -0.09 -30.71
C HIS A 256 6.04 -0.65 -30.00
N ASP A 257 5.96 -0.41 -28.71
CA ASP A 257 4.79 -0.73 -27.93
C ASP A 257 3.82 0.47 -28.03
N ARG A 258 2.50 0.20 -28.14
CA ARG A 258 1.45 1.21 -28.42
C ARG A 258 0.14 0.80 -27.77
N GLY A 259 -0.04 1.13 -26.50
CA GLY A 259 -1.31 0.98 -25.80
C GLY A 259 -1.97 2.32 -25.50
N ALA A 260 -3.16 2.25 -24.90
CA ALA A 260 -3.53 3.26 -23.92
C ALA A 260 -2.91 2.83 -22.58
N GLU A 261 -1.92 3.58 -22.10
CA GLU A 261 -1.36 3.46 -20.75
C GLU A 261 -2.19 4.27 -19.73
N GLU A 262 -3.13 5.08 -20.21
CA GLU A 262 -3.98 5.96 -19.41
C GLU A 262 -5.45 5.90 -19.86
N PHE A 263 -6.34 5.74 -18.89
CA PHE A 263 -7.79 5.71 -19.05
C PHE A 263 -8.42 6.62 -17.99
N VAL A 264 -9.41 7.45 -18.38
CA VAL A 264 -10.04 8.44 -17.49
C VAL A 264 -11.55 8.24 -17.45
N VAL A 265 -12.10 8.10 -16.25
CA VAL A 265 -13.50 7.74 -16.00
C VAL A 265 -14.10 8.72 -14.98
N GLY A 266 -14.69 9.81 -15.47
CA GLY A 266 -15.10 10.92 -14.61
C GLY A 266 -13.87 11.56 -13.94
N PRO A 267 -13.79 11.63 -12.60
CA PRO A 267 -12.62 12.14 -11.89
C PRO A 267 -11.48 11.12 -11.75
N MET A 268 -11.75 9.82 -11.96
CA MET A 268 -10.76 8.74 -11.76
C MET A 268 -9.85 8.56 -12.98
N LYS A 269 -8.56 8.36 -12.74
CA LYS A 269 -7.54 8.02 -13.73
C LYS A 269 -6.95 6.66 -13.42
N LEU A 270 -7.09 5.69 -14.32
CA LEU A 270 -6.31 4.46 -14.33
C LEU A 270 -5.07 4.66 -15.20
N THR A 271 -3.89 4.46 -14.63
CA THR A 271 -2.61 4.42 -15.34
C THR A 271 -2.04 3.00 -15.24
N ILE A 272 -1.47 2.47 -16.33
CA ILE A 272 -0.78 1.18 -16.32
C ILE A 272 0.68 1.41 -16.72
N THR A 273 1.61 1.03 -15.86
CA THR A 273 3.05 1.19 -16.07
C THR A 273 3.76 -0.15 -15.96
N VAL A 274 4.57 -0.51 -16.96
CA VAL A 274 5.56 -1.58 -16.80
C VAL A 274 6.68 -1.03 -15.92
N ASN A 275 6.96 -1.70 -14.82
CA ASN A 275 8.05 -1.35 -13.92
C ASN A 275 9.38 -1.83 -14.48
N THR A 276 10.37 -0.93 -14.53
CA THR A 276 11.75 -1.26 -14.94
C THR A 276 12.63 -1.75 -13.78
N GLY A 277 12.06 -1.87 -12.57
CA GLY A 277 12.71 -2.49 -11.42
C GLY A 277 13.85 -1.68 -10.78
N TYR A 278 14.68 -2.41 -10.04
CA TYR A 278 15.96 -2.00 -9.46
C TYR A 278 17.03 -3.00 -9.88
#